data_AF-A0A1K0FVJ8-F1
#
_entry.id   AF-A0A1K0FVJ8-F1
#
_cell.length_a   1.000
_cell.length_b   1.000
_cell.length_c   1.000
_cell.angle_alpha   90.00
_cell.angle_beta   90.00
_cell.angle_gamma   90.00
#
_symmetry.space_group_name_H-M   'P 1'
#
loop_
_entity.id
_entity.type
_entity.pdbx_description
1 polymer ?
#
loop_
_entity_poly.entity_id
_entity_poly.type
_entity_poly.pdbx_seq_one_letter_code
_entity_poly.pdbx_strand_id
1 'polypeptide(L)'
;MADRNHPSAKPAARTVLNLGNLPPKKQGFGAAAPYARTPSRVDPNNPPWPAYRGYHEFSFAHETMGKRLPTILGKAVEDVIKTLNEEYEEEKVIDLAKCIERMHTLMVDLQNNSKLRPIVDDGEGDIPLWNKEIAKFFRGKDFMNAPWLFAEAYKYRRLHECFSISKYWKDYDVFFRQKCDTFSRSGTAVFELSTRFAEPFAYEEGANEDEKLKARELLFHELTQVCLWGNATDLSLLINMTEEDIKNLQSTGGEHLAATEKNILGNHLDRLWKLVCNMKGGRIDFVLDNAGFELYCDCVYADWLIQSGIVNEIRFHGKRFAWFVSDVTRKDWDWLLNSMLYGSLFPQATDAEVQSLKQMGLRWKEYERKGQWIYEQHPFWCTGYTFWSISQEAPDLFLHLADSNLVMFKGDLNHRKLTYDCQAPSDTPFDMAIGPLASEDGAPPVVSLRTIKSDVVVGVPGDVSSKLDNEEPGWRISGKYAVVLLSDGLPGKPVSFGQQ
;
A
#
# COMPACT_ATOMS: atom_id res chain seq x y z
N MET A 1 -18.08 -65.07 41.73
CA MET A 1 -17.62 -63.72 42.15
C MET A 1 -16.15 -63.64 41.84
N ALA A 2 -15.73 -62.78 40.90
CA ALA A 2 -14.32 -62.68 40.52
C ALA A 2 -13.56 -61.82 41.55
N ASP A 3 -12.44 -62.34 42.02
CA ASP A 3 -11.56 -61.77 43.05
C ASP A 3 -10.96 -60.43 42.57
N ARG A 4 -11.22 -59.35 43.32
CA ARG A 4 -10.77 -57.98 43.02
C ARG A 4 -9.30 -57.71 43.39
N ASN A 5 -8.59 -58.69 43.94
CA ASN A 5 -7.20 -58.52 44.39
C ASN A 5 -6.14 -59.03 43.40
N HIS A 6 -6.51 -59.33 42.14
CA HIS A 6 -5.53 -59.75 41.12
C HIS A 6 -4.64 -58.56 40.68
N PRO A 7 -3.29 -58.70 40.63
CA PRO A 7 -2.36 -57.59 40.35
C PRO A 7 -2.56 -56.88 39.00
N SER A 8 -3.25 -57.51 38.05
CA SER A 8 -3.59 -56.95 36.74
C SER A 8 -4.82 -56.03 36.73
N ALA A 9 -5.52 -55.88 37.87
CA ALA A 9 -6.70 -55.03 38.01
C ALA A 9 -6.36 -53.57 38.43
N LYS A 10 -5.08 -53.19 38.49
CA LYS A 10 -4.69 -51.79 38.73
C LYS A 10 -4.74 -50.99 37.42
N PRO A 11 -5.50 -49.89 37.34
CA PRO A 11 -5.49 -49.02 36.18
C PRO A 11 -4.08 -48.45 35.97
N ALA A 12 -3.63 -48.41 34.71
CA ALA A 12 -2.33 -47.84 34.36
C ALA A 12 -2.20 -46.41 34.90
N ALA A 13 -1.05 -46.09 35.49
CA ALA A 13 -0.77 -44.76 36.03
C ALA A 13 -0.96 -43.72 34.91
N ARG A 14 -1.80 -42.72 35.16
CA ARG A 14 -2.09 -41.63 34.21
C ARG A 14 -0.81 -40.84 33.96
N THR A 15 -0.16 -41.07 32.82
CA THR A 15 0.93 -40.22 32.35
C THR A 15 0.34 -38.89 31.90
N VAL A 16 0.48 -37.85 32.71
CA VAL A 16 0.09 -36.49 32.34
C VAL A 16 1.20 -35.92 31.48
N LEU A 17 0.97 -35.84 30.16
CA LEU A 17 1.86 -35.15 29.24
C LEU A 17 1.82 -33.65 29.54
N ASN A 18 2.96 -33.07 29.90
CA ASN A 18 3.08 -31.63 30.06
C ASN A 18 3.16 -30.98 28.67
N LEU A 19 2.04 -30.45 28.19
CA LEU A 19 1.88 -29.88 26.85
C LEU A 19 2.10 -28.36 26.83
N GLY A 20 2.82 -27.79 27.80
CA GLY A 20 3.07 -26.35 27.91
C GLY A 20 3.83 -25.73 26.73
N ASN A 21 4.46 -26.54 25.88
CA ASN A 21 5.12 -26.11 24.65
C ASN A 21 4.21 -26.16 23.41
N LEU A 22 2.97 -26.63 23.54
CA LEU A 22 2.01 -26.56 22.44
C LEU A 22 1.43 -25.14 22.33
N PRO A 23 1.13 -24.66 21.11
CA PRO A 23 0.44 -23.40 20.93
C PRO A 23 -0.90 -23.39 21.70
N PRO A 24 -1.35 -22.22 22.18
CA PRO A 24 -2.57 -22.10 22.95
C PRO A 24 -3.76 -22.66 22.16
N LYS A 25 -4.66 -23.37 22.85
CA LYS A 25 -5.89 -23.92 22.24
C LYS A 25 -6.70 -22.76 21.66
N LYS A 26 -6.80 -22.70 20.33
CA LYS A 26 -7.77 -21.83 19.65
C LYS A 26 -9.18 -22.25 20.09
N GLN A 27 -9.92 -21.33 20.70
CA GLN A 27 -11.35 -21.51 20.97
C GLN A 27 -12.16 -21.05 19.74
N GLY A 28 -13.39 -21.55 19.57
CA GLY A 28 -14.28 -21.10 18.49
C GLY A 28 -14.34 -22.01 17.25
N PHE A 29 -13.87 -23.26 17.31
CA PHE A 29 -14.15 -24.22 16.25
C PHE A 29 -15.67 -24.49 16.17
N GLY A 30 -16.34 -23.92 15.17
CA GLY A 30 -17.76 -24.19 14.89
C GLY A 30 -18.78 -23.34 15.66
N ALA A 31 -18.36 -22.29 16.37
CA ALA A 31 -19.31 -21.26 16.78
C ALA A 31 -19.74 -20.50 15.52
N ALA A 32 -21.03 -20.53 15.19
CA ALA A 32 -21.56 -19.70 14.11
C ALA A 32 -21.17 -18.25 14.43
N ALA A 33 -20.30 -17.66 13.61
CA ALA A 33 -19.96 -16.25 13.72
C ALA A 33 -21.28 -15.45 13.74
N PRO A 34 -21.40 -14.38 14.55
CA PRO A 34 -22.59 -13.52 14.58
C PRO A 34 -22.91 -12.82 13.25
N TYR A 35 -22.12 -13.06 12.21
CA TYR A 35 -22.04 -12.24 11.00
C TYR A 35 -22.55 -13.00 9.77
N ALA A 36 -23.13 -12.21 8.85
CA ALA A 36 -23.84 -12.69 7.67
C ALA A 36 -23.05 -13.73 6.88
N ARG A 37 -23.76 -14.79 6.44
CA ARG A 37 -23.25 -15.94 5.67
C ARG A 37 -22.12 -15.54 4.71
N THR A 38 -20.95 -16.16 4.88
CA THR A 38 -19.92 -16.22 3.83
C THR A 38 -20.60 -16.74 2.55
N PRO A 39 -20.50 -16.03 1.41
CA PRO A 39 -21.12 -16.50 0.18
C PRO A 39 -20.56 -17.89 -0.18
N SER A 40 -21.39 -18.73 -0.81
CA SER A 40 -20.99 -20.09 -1.21
C SER A 40 -19.84 -20.09 -2.23
N ARG A 41 -19.57 -18.94 -2.85
CA ARG A 41 -18.43 -18.68 -3.72
C ARG A 41 -18.04 -17.21 -3.55
N VAL A 42 -16.77 -16.94 -3.27
CA VAL A 42 -16.22 -15.58 -3.24
C VAL A 42 -15.97 -15.12 -4.69
N ASP A 43 -16.48 -13.96 -5.05
CA ASP A 43 -16.25 -13.31 -6.34
C ASP A 43 -16.26 -11.77 -6.19
N PRO A 44 -15.82 -10.99 -7.20
CA PRO A 44 -15.72 -9.53 -7.08
C PRO A 44 -17.01 -8.83 -6.65
N ASN A 45 -18.20 -9.35 -6.97
CA ASN A 45 -19.47 -8.78 -6.53
C ASN A 45 -20.00 -9.38 -5.21
N ASN A 46 -19.50 -10.55 -4.81
CA ASN A 46 -19.84 -11.28 -3.59
C ASN A 46 -18.58 -11.54 -2.74
N PRO A 47 -18.06 -10.50 -2.05
CA PRO A 47 -16.88 -10.62 -1.19
C PRO A 47 -17.09 -11.56 0.02
N PRO A 48 -16.00 -12.00 0.68
CA PRO A 48 -16.06 -12.91 1.82
C PRO A 48 -16.85 -12.36 3.03
N TRP A 49 -16.90 -11.04 3.18
CA TRP A 49 -17.76 -10.30 4.11
C TRP A 49 -18.59 -9.25 3.34
N PRO A 50 -19.67 -8.68 3.91
CA PRO A 50 -20.48 -7.68 3.22
C PRO A 50 -19.66 -6.53 2.62
N ALA A 51 -19.87 -6.25 1.33
CA ALA A 51 -19.16 -5.19 0.62
C ALA A 51 -19.54 -3.80 1.16
N TYR A 52 -18.61 -2.85 1.15
CA TYR A 52 -18.98 -1.43 1.14
C TYR A 52 -19.50 -1.04 -0.24
N ARG A 53 -20.55 -0.22 -0.30
CA ARG A 53 -21.20 0.22 -1.54
C ARG A 53 -21.65 1.67 -1.38
N GLY A 54 -21.73 2.40 -2.48
CA GLY A 54 -22.08 3.82 -2.45
C GLY A 54 -23.44 4.12 -1.83
N TYR A 55 -24.40 3.20 -1.85
CA TYR A 55 -25.70 3.40 -1.20
C TYR A 55 -25.70 3.16 0.33
N HIS A 56 -24.60 2.70 0.93
CA HIS A 56 -24.52 2.49 2.38
C HIS A 56 -24.22 3.81 3.10
N GLU A 57 -25.27 4.55 3.48
CA GLU A 57 -25.18 5.87 4.14
C GLU A 57 -24.33 5.91 5.42
N PHE A 58 -24.18 4.76 6.10
CA PHE A 58 -23.35 4.63 7.30
C PHE A 58 -21.84 4.53 7.01
N SER A 59 -21.46 4.36 5.74
CA SER A 59 -20.07 4.08 5.33
C SER A 59 -19.44 5.24 4.59
N PHE A 60 -18.12 5.33 4.67
CA PHE A 60 -17.35 6.32 3.91
C PHE A 60 -17.42 6.12 2.39
N ALA A 61 -17.81 4.93 1.94
CA ALA A 61 -18.13 4.69 0.53
C ALA A 61 -19.24 5.62 0.04
N HIS A 62 -20.27 5.90 0.84
CA HIS A 62 -21.35 6.80 0.44
C HIS A 62 -20.86 8.24 0.24
N GLU A 63 -20.09 8.75 1.20
CA GLU A 63 -19.50 10.09 1.12
C GLU A 63 -18.51 10.19 -0.05
N THR A 64 -17.71 9.15 -0.27
CA THR A 64 -16.72 9.10 -1.34
C THR A 64 -17.40 9.09 -2.71
N MET A 65 -18.34 8.16 -2.94
CA MET A 65 -19.02 8.02 -4.22
C MET A 65 -19.93 9.22 -4.52
N GLY A 66 -20.67 9.72 -3.52
CA GLY A 66 -21.66 10.78 -3.70
C GLY A 66 -21.08 12.19 -3.79
N LYS A 67 -19.94 12.47 -3.13
CA LYS A 67 -19.39 13.83 -3.04
C LYS A 67 -17.94 13.92 -3.48
N ARG A 68 -17.04 13.13 -2.90
CA ARG A 68 -15.59 13.30 -3.12
C ARG A 68 -15.18 13.03 -4.56
N LEU A 69 -15.70 11.96 -5.17
CA LEU A 69 -15.32 11.58 -6.53
C LEU A 69 -15.73 12.63 -7.59
N PRO A 70 -16.96 13.19 -7.57
CA PRO A 70 -17.31 14.34 -8.39
C PRO A 70 -16.42 15.57 -8.16
N THR A 71 -16.11 15.91 -6.90
CA THR A 71 -15.22 17.04 -6.59
C THR A 71 -13.81 16.84 -7.17
N ILE A 72 -13.25 15.63 -7.08
CA ILE A 72 -11.95 15.30 -7.67
C ILE A 72 -11.97 15.48 -9.19
N LEU A 73 -13.05 15.04 -9.86
CA LEU A 73 -13.18 15.20 -11.30
C LEU A 73 -13.31 16.67 -11.70
N GLY A 74 -14.06 17.47 -10.94
CA GLY A 74 -14.14 18.92 -11.15
C GLY A 74 -12.76 19.60 -11.07
N LYS A 75 -11.97 19.29 -10.04
CA LYS A 75 -10.59 19.79 -9.92
C LYS A 75 -9.69 19.32 -11.06
N ALA A 76 -9.83 18.09 -11.52
CA ALA A 76 -9.09 17.59 -12.68
C ALA A 76 -9.47 18.34 -13.96
N VAL A 77 -10.75 18.66 -14.17
CA VAL A 77 -11.18 19.49 -15.31
C VAL A 77 -10.56 20.89 -15.23
N GLU A 78 -10.56 21.51 -14.05
CA GLU A 78 -9.92 22.81 -13.84
C GLU A 78 -8.42 22.78 -14.16
N ASP A 79 -7.71 21.70 -13.78
CA ASP A 79 -6.30 21.52 -14.10
C ASP A 79 -6.06 21.38 -15.62
N VAL A 80 -6.91 20.63 -16.31
CA VAL A 80 -6.82 20.45 -17.77
C VAL A 80 -7.11 21.75 -18.51
N ILE A 81 -8.06 22.57 -18.02
CA ILE A 81 -8.36 23.89 -18.59
C ILE A 81 -7.14 24.83 -18.49
N LYS A 82 -6.31 24.72 -17.43
CA LYS A 82 -5.04 25.48 -17.38
C LYS A 82 -4.13 25.10 -18.54
N THR A 83 -3.96 23.80 -18.81
CA THR A 83 -3.18 23.31 -19.95
C THR A 83 -3.75 23.79 -21.28
N LEU A 84 -5.07 23.74 -21.44
CA LEU A 84 -5.74 24.21 -22.65
C LEU A 84 -5.44 25.69 -22.94
N ASN A 85 -5.41 26.53 -21.90
CA ASN A 85 -5.14 27.96 -22.03
C ASN A 85 -3.65 28.30 -22.24
N GLU A 86 -2.75 27.34 -22.03
CA GLU A 86 -1.31 27.47 -22.27
C GLU A 86 -0.88 26.90 -23.65
N GLU A 87 -1.76 26.13 -24.30
CA GLU A 87 -1.50 25.50 -25.60
C GLU A 87 -1.83 26.45 -26.76
N TYR A 88 -0.99 26.44 -27.80
CA TYR A 88 -1.10 27.34 -28.95
C TYR A 88 -1.24 26.62 -30.29
N GLU A 89 -0.96 25.31 -30.34
CA GLU A 89 -1.18 24.50 -31.55
C GLU A 89 -2.66 24.13 -31.69
N GLU A 90 -3.34 24.65 -32.72
CA GLU A 90 -4.79 24.48 -32.94
C GLU A 90 -5.26 23.02 -32.84
N GLU A 91 -4.53 22.09 -33.47
CA GLU A 91 -4.90 20.67 -33.43
C GLU A 91 -4.85 20.07 -32.01
N LYS A 92 -3.87 20.49 -31.19
CA LYS A 92 -3.75 20.04 -29.79
C LYS A 92 -4.84 20.65 -28.92
N VAL A 93 -5.17 21.93 -29.14
CA VAL A 93 -6.28 22.62 -28.45
C VAL A 93 -7.60 21.92 -28.73
N ILE A 94 -7.91 21.64 -30.00
CA ILE A 94 -9.14 20.93 -30.39
C ILE A 94 -9.20 19.54 -29.77
N ASP A 95 -8.09 18.79 -29.78
CA ASP A 95 -8.06 17.44 -29.21
C ASP A 95 -8.19 17.44 -27.67
N LEU A 96 -7.58 18.42 -26.99
CA LEU A 96 -7.72 18.59 -25.54
C LEU A 96 -9.13 19.01 -25.14
N ALA A 97 -9.77 19.89 -25.91
CA ALA A 97 -11.17 20.27 -25.71
C ALA A 97 -12.09 19.04 -25.77
N LYS A 98 -11.86 18.11 -26.69
CA LYS A 98 -12.58 16.82 -26.74
C LYS A 98 -12.30 15.94 -25.53
N CYS A 99 -11.10 15.99 -24.94
CA CYS A 99 -10.82 15.30 -23.67
C CYS A 99 -11.69 15.86 -22.55
N ILE A 100 -11.81 17.18 -22.46
CA ILE A 100 -12.66 17.87 -21.47
C ILE A 100 -14.15 17.50 -21.66
N GLU A 101 -14.64 17.45 -22.91
CA GLU A 101 -16.02 16.99 -23.20
C GLU A 101 -16.28 15.55 -22.69
N ARG A 102 -15.29 14.64 -22.87
CA ARG A 102 -15.37 13.28 -22.32
C ARG A 102 -15.37 13.27 -20.80
N MET A 103 -14.57 14.13 -20.15
CA MET A 103 -14.59 14.29 -18.70
C MET A 103 -15.94 14.82 -18.19
N HIS A 104 -16.56 15.77 -18.88
CA HIS A 104 -17.90 16.24 -18.55
C HIS A 104 -18.95 15.13 -18.72
N THR A 105 -18.82 14.29 -19.74
CA THR A 105 -19.67 13.10 -19.90
C THR A 105 -19.50 12.14 -18.72
N LEU A 106 -18.27 11.87 -18.29
CA LEU A 106 -18.02 11.07 -17.08
C LEU A 106 -18.61 11.70 -15.82
N MET A 107 -18.59 13.03 -15.70
CA MET A 107 -19.21 13.75 -14.58
C MET A 107 -20.73 13.56 -14.56
N VAL A 108 -21.38 13.63 -15.72
CA VAL A 108 -22.81 13.34 -15.87
C VAL A 108 -23.11 11.87 -15.55
N ASP A 109 -22.28 10.93 -16.01
CA ASP A 109 -22.41 9.50 -15.70
C ASP A 109 -22.45 9.27 -14.18
N LEU A 110 -21.54 9.92 -13.44
CA LEU A 110 -21.44 9.82 -11.98
C LEU A 110 -22.65 10.45 -11.28
N GLN A 111 -23.04 11.68 -11.67
CA GLN A 111 -24.16 12.39 -11.04
C GLN A 111 -25.50 11.69 -11.23
N ASN A 112 -25.71 11.07 -12.39
CA ASN A 112 -26.95 10.38 -12.72
C ASN A 112 -26.96 8.90 -12.30
N ASN A 113 -25.90 8.40 -11.64
CA ASN A 113 -25.73 6.98 -11.32
C ASN A 113 -25.93 6.08 -12.54
N SER A 114 -25.33 6.49 -13.66
CA SER A 114 -25.45 5.78 -14.92
C SER A 114 -24.89 4.35 -14.82
N LYS A 115 -25.44 3.46 -15.64
CA LYS A 115 -25.00 2.07 -15.68
C LYS A 115 -23.55 1.97 -16.15
N LEU A 116 -22.82 1.05 -15.52
CA LEU A 116 -21.46 0.72 -15.93
C LEU A 116 -21.48 0.18 -17.35
N ARG A 117 -20.55 0.67 -18.18
CA ARG A 117 -20.38 0.24 -19.56
C ARG A 117 -19.01 -0.41 -19.74
N PRO A 118 -18.82 -1.24 -20.77
CA PRO A 118 -17.48 -1.69 -21.14
C PRO A 118 -16.51 -0.51 -21.36
N ILE A 119 -15.24 -0.76 -21.04
CA ILE A 119 -14.12 0.10 -21.42
C ILE A 119 -13.90 -0.05 -22.93
N VAL A 120 -13.75 1.08 -23.62
CA VAL A 120 -13.47 1.08 -25.06
C VAL A 120 -12.03 0.66 -25.32
N ASP A 121 -11.73 0.25 -26.54
CA ASP A 121 -10.36 -0.07 -26.91
C ASP A 121 -9.52 1.19 -27.06
N ASP A 122 -8.67 1.46 -26.08
CA ASP A 122 -7.69 2.55 -26.04
C ASP A 122 -6.22 2.07 -26.11
N GLY A 123 -6.04 0.77 -26.37
CA GLY A 123 -4.74 0.12 -26.48
C GLY A 123 -4.04 -0.21 -25.15
N GLU A 124 -4.69 -0.05 -23.98
CA GLU A 124 -4.14 -0.53 -22.71
C GLU A 124 -4.29 -2.05 -22.55
N GLY A 125 -3.33 -2.67 -21.87
CA GLY A 125 -3.35 -4.13 -21.61
C GLY A 125 -4.42 -4.58 -20.60
N ASP A 126 -5.09 -3.64 -19.92
CA ASP A 126 -6.08 -3.94 -18.87
C ASP A 126 -7.52 -4.11 -19.37
N ILE A 127 -7.80 -3.73 -20.62
CA ILE A 127 -9.16 -3.72 -21.19
C ILE A 127 -9.85 -5.10 -21.08
N PRO A 128 -9.18 -6.24 -21.40
CA PRO A 128 -9.82 -7.55 -21.27
C PRO A 128 -10.21 -7.88 -19.83
N LEU A 129 -9.40 -7.47 -18.84
CA LEU A 129 -9.68 -7.70 -17.42
C LEU A 129 -10.91 -6.90 -16.97
N TRP A 130 -10.96 -5.61 -17.30
CA TRP A 130 -12.12 -4.74 -17.01
C TRP A 130 -13.40 -5.26 -17.65
N ASN A 131 -13.37 -5.56 -18.95
CA ASN A 131 -14.57 -5.98 -19.68
C ASN A 131 -15.04 -7.37 -19.25
N LYS A 132 -14.13 -8.28 -18.88
CA LYS A 132 -14.47 -9.56 -18.23
C LYS A 132 -15.17 -9.33 -16.89
N GLU A 133 -14.62 -8.47 -16.03
CA GLU A 133 -15.15 -8.21 -14.70
C GLU A 133 -16.56 -7.58 -14.78
N ILE A 134 -16.73 -6.58 -15.65
CA ILE A 134 -18.02 -5.91 -15.90
C ILE A 134 -19.05 -6.90 -16.43
N ALA A 135 -18.71 -7.68 -17.46
CA ALA A 135 -19.65 -8.60 -18.09
C ALA A 135 -20.08 -9.75 -17.15
N LYS A 136 -19.13 -10.26 -16.35
CA LYS A 136 -19.35 -11.44 -15.49
C LYS A 136 -20.00 -11.09 -14.16
N PHE A 137 -19.61 -9.99 -13.52
CA PHE A 137 -19.99 -9.69 -12.14
C PHE A 137 -20.83 -8.42 -11.98
N PHE A 138 -20.70 -7.45 -12.90
CA PHE A 138 -21.28 -6.11 -12.73
C PHE A 138 -22.26 -5.69 -13.83
N ARG A 139 -22.82 -6.65 -14.57
CA ARG A 139 -23.84 -6.36 -15.60
C ARG A 139 -25.06 -5.69 -14.97
N GLY A 140 -25.42 -4.51 -15.49
CA GLY A 140 -26.57 -3.73 -14.99
C GLY A 140 -26.35 -3.02 -13.66
N LYS A 141 -25.14 -3.09 -13.09
CA LYS A 141 -24.72 -2.29 -11.94
C LYS A 141 -24.42 -0.84 -12.36
N ASP A 142 -24.37 0.04 -11.39
CA ASP A 142 -23.98 1.45 -11.48
C ASP A 142 -22.94 1.76 -10.41
N PHE A 143 -22.48 3.01 -10.37
CA PHE A 143 -21.47 3.48 -9.42
C PHE A 143 -21.90 3.32 -7.95
N MET A 144 -23.21 3.33 -7.65
CA MET A 144 -23.67 3.28 -6.25
C MET A 144 -23.87 1.86 -5.75
N ASN A 145 -24.27 0.92 -6.62
CA ASN A 145 -24.57 -0.45 -6.24
C ASN A 145 -23.50 -1.49 -6.56
N ALA A 146 -22.43 -1.14 -7.29
CA ALA A 146 -21.21 -1.94 -7.34
C ALA A 146 -20.42 -1.83 -6.01
N PRO A 147 -19.56 -2.81 -5.67
CA PRO A 147 -18.63 -2.68 -4.55
C PRO A 147 -17.79 -1.42 -4.68
N TRP A 148 -17.54 -0.75 -3.57
CA TRP A 148 -16.88 0.56 -3.53
C TRP A 148 -15.52 0.54 -4.22
N LEU A 149 -14.63 -0.40 -3.86
CA LEU A 149 -13.34 -0.57 -4.50
C LEU A 149 -13.41 -0.61 -6.03
N PHE A 150 -14.30 -1.46 -6.58
CA PHE A 150 -14.48 -1.59 -8.01
C PHE A 150 -14.99 -0.28 -8.63
N ALA A 151 -16.04 0.31 -8.05
CA ALA A 151 -16.68 1.51 -8.58
C ALA A 151 -15.73 2.72 -8.60
N GLU A 152 -14.94 2.87 -7.54
CA GLU A 152 -13.93 3.91 -7.42
C GLU A 152 -12.79 3.70 -8.44
N ALA A 153 -12.25 2.48 -8.54
CA ALA A 153 -11.24 2.13 -9.53
C ALA A 153 -11.73 2.35 -10.97
N TYR A 154 -12.97 1.95 -11.27
CA TYR A 154 -13.58 2.11 -12.58
C TYR A 154 -13.69 3.59 -12.97
N LYS A 155 -13.95 4.49 -12.00
CA LYS A 155 -13.92 5.94 -12.25
C LYS A 155 -12.55 6.39 -12.76
N TYR A 156 -11.47 6.00 -12.08
CA TYR A 156 -10.11 6.39 -12.50
C TYR A 156 -9.75 5.77 -13.85
N ARG A 157 -10.21 4.55 -14.15
CA ARG A 157 -10.02 3.94 -15.47
C ARG A 157 -10.77 4.70 -16.58
N ARG A 158 -12.00 5.14 -16.31
CA ARG A 158 -12.80 5.97 -17.23
C ARG A 158 -12.25 7.39 -17.39
N LEU A 159 -11.59 7.92 -16.36
CA LEU A 159 -10.86 9.18 -16.44
C LEU A 159 -9.64 9.04 -17.34
N HIS A 160 -8.85 7.96 -17.19
CA HIS A 160 -7.76 7.66 -18.14
C HIS A 160 -8.28 7.53 -19.57
N GLU A 161 -9.41 6.84 -19.77
CA GLU A 161 -10.07 6.70 -21.07
C GLU A 161 -10.43 8.04 -21.74
N CYS A 162 -10.64 9.12 -20.96
CA CYS A 162 -10.87 10.46 -21.53
C CYS A 162 -9.64 11.00 -22.26
N PHE A 163 -8.45 10.52 -21.92
CA PHE A 163 -7.17 10.93 -22.49
C PHE A 163 -6.56 9.87 -23.39
N SER A 164 -6.63 8.58 -23.03
CA SER A 164 -5.90 7.52 -23.73
C SER A 164 -6.32 7.31 -25.20
N ILE A 165 -7.54 7.73 -25.57
CA ILE A 165 -8.06 7.71 -26.95
C ILE A 165 -7.70 8.98 -27.75
N SER A 166 -7.16 10.01 -27.08
CA SER A 166 -6.69 11.24 -27.71
C SER A 166 -5.47 10.96 -28.59
N LYS A 167 -5.35 11.72 -29.68
CA LYS A 167 -4.18 11.65 -30.56
C LYS A 167 -2.95 12.27 -29.91
N TYR A 168 -3.11 13.40 -29.20
CA TYR A 168 -2.00 14.20 -28.67
C TYR A 168 -1.82 14.09 -27.16
N TRP A 169 -2.86 13.69 -26.42
CA TRP A 169 -2.90 13.75 -24.96
C TRP A 169 -3.01 12.37 -24.31
N LYS A 170 -2.63 11.30 -25.02
CA LYS A 170 -2.75 9.89 -24.58
C LYS A 170 -2.22 9.65 -23.17
N ASP A 171 -1.06 10.22 -22.86
CA ASP A 171 -0.39 10.01 -21.57
C ASP A 171 -0.59 11.19 -20.61
N TYR A 172 -1.55 12.09 -20.85
CA TYR A 172 -1.74 13.27 -20.01
C TYR A 172 -2.17 12.86 -18.59
N ASP A 173 -1.46 13.39 -17.59
CA ASP A 173 -1.74 13.14 -16.19
C ASP A 173 -2.31 14.41 -15.54
N VAL A 174 -3.63 14.37 -15.30
CA VAL A 174 -4.41 15.47 -14.70
C VAL A 174 -4.04 15.78 -13.25
N PHE A 175 -3.22 14.94 -12.60
CA PHE A 175 -2.81 15.10 -11.21
C PHE A 175 -1.33 15.45 -11.06
N PHE A 176 -0.56 15.44 -12.16
CA PHE A 176 0.88 15.63 -12.13
C PHE A 176 1.30 16.95 -11.47
N ARG A 177 0.65 18.07 -11.82
CA ARG A 177 0.93 19.38 -11.19
C ARG A 177 0.74 19.33 -9.67
N GLN A 178 -0.37 18.74 -9.21
CA GLN A 178 -0.65 18.62 -7.77
C GLN A 178 0.40 17.75 -7.06
N LYS A 179 0.85 16.65 -7.67
CA LYS A 179 1.89 15.78 -7.11
C LYS A 179 3.21 16.54 -6.95
N CYS A 180 3.64 17.25 -7.99
CA CYS A 180 4.84 18.09 -7.97
C CYS A 180 4.77 19.21 -6.92
N ASP A 181 3.63 19.91 -6.84
CA ASP A 181 3.38 20.99 -5.87
C ASP A 181 3.39 20.50 -4.43
N THR A 182 2.94 19.27 -4.18
CA THR A 182 2.93 18.69 -2.83
C THR A 182 4.36 18.38 -2.38
N PHE A 183 5.20 17.85 -3.28
CA PHE A 183 6.60 17.60 -2.97
C PHE A 183 7.41 18.89 -2.76
N SER A 184 7.20 19.92 -3.59
CA SER A 184 7.92 21.20 -3.46
C SER A 184 7.65 21.91 -2.13
N ARG A 185 6.49 21.65 -1.51
CA ARG A 185 6.13 22.16 -0.17
C ARG A 185 6.70 21.36 0.99
N SER A 186 7.36 20.23 0.72
CA SER A 186 7.91 19.32 1.74
C SER A 186 9.41 19.56 2.00
N GLY A 187 9.95 20.72 1.62
CA GLY A 187 11.39 21.01 1.63
C GLY A 187 12.09 20.73 2.97
N THR A 188 11.51 21.18 4.09
CA THR A 188 12.09 20.93 5.43
C THR A 188 12.27 19.44 5.70
N ALA A 189 11.23 18.63 5.45
CA ALA A 189 11.28 17.19 5.69
C ALA A 189 12.20 16.46 4.70
N VAL A 190 12.22 16.91 3.44
CA VAL A 190 13.11 16.40 2.39
C VAL A 190 14.57 16.58 2.80
N PHE A 191 14.94 17.80 3.24
CA PHE A 191 16.32 18.13 3.60
C PHE A 191 16.76 17.52 4.92
N GLU A 192 15.84 17.35 5.87
CA GLU A 192 16.13 16.65 7.12
C GLU A 192 16.54 15.20 6.84
N LEU A 193 15.81 14.50 5.98
CA LEU A 193 16.20 13.15 5.56
C LEU A 193 17.45 13.19 4.66
N SER A 194 17.57 14.18 3.76
CA SER A 194 18.69 14.16 2.81
C SER A 194 20.03 14.42 3.46
N THR A 195 20.09 15.36 4.42
CA THR A 195 21.33 15.68 5.12
C THR A 195 21.81 14.52 6.00
N ARG A 196 20.89 13.72 6.55
CA ARG A 196 21.21 12.52 7.35
C ARG A 196 21.67 11.33 6.52
N PHE A 197 21.04 11.10 5.37
CA PHE A 197 21.29 9.91 4.55
C PHE A 197 22.16 10.20 3.31
N ALA A 198 22.64 11.43 3.13
CA ALA A 198 23.57 11.77 2.05
C ALA A 198 24.83 10.89 2.10
N GLU A 199 25.38 10.69 3.28
CA GLU A 199 26.48 9.76 3.51
C GLU A 199 25.96 8.41 4.04
N PRO A 200 26.61 7.29 3.67
CA PRO A 200 26.24 5.99 4.21
C PRO A 200 26.28 5.94 5.73
N PHE A 201 25.27 5.29 6.32
CA PHE A 201 25.25 5.07 7.76
C PHE A 201 26.49 4.28 8.20
N ALA A 202 27.23 4.83 9.16
CA ALA A 202 28.39 4.21 9.76
C ALA A 202 28.11 3.84 11.22
N TYR A 203 28.58 2.67 11.63
CA TYR A 203 28.55 2.27 13.03
C TYR A 203 29.63 3.00 13.83
N GLU A 204 29.41 3.14 15.13
CA GLU A 204 30.43 3.68 16.04
C GLU A 204 31.72 2.86 15.97
N GLU A 205 32.86 3.56 16.05
CA GLU A 205 34.16 2.92 15.98
C GLU A 205 34.36 2.01 17.21
N GLY A 206 34.61 0.73 16.96
CA GLY A 206 34.75 -0.29 18.02
C GLY A 206 33.43 -0.95 18.47
N ALA A 207 32.29 -0.62 17.86
CA ALA A 207 31.02 -1.28 18.18
C ALA A 207 31.08 -2.79 17.94
N ASN A 208 30.57 -3.56 18.89
CA ASN A 208 30.43 -5.01 18.77
C ASN A 208 29.20 -5.40 17.91
N GLU A 209 29.06 -6.68 17.57
CA GLU A 209 27.98 -7.12 16.67
C GLU A 209 26.57 -6.94 17.26
N ASP A 210 26.40 -7.06 18.58
CA ASP A 210 25.10 -6.85 19.23
C ASP A 210 24.70 -5.36 19.21
N GLU A 211 25.67 -4.46 19.40
CA GLU A 211 25.47 -3.01 19.28
C GLU A 211 25.11 -2.61 17.85
N LYS A 212 25.80 -3.18 16.86
CA LYS A 212 25.47 -2.96 15.43
C LYS A 212 24.08 -3.48 15.08
N LEU A 213 23.71 -4.66 15.58
CA LEU A 213 22.39 -5.24 15.35
C LEU A 213 21.29 -4.36 15.93
N LYS A 214 21.48 -3.88 17.17
CA LYS A 214 20.54 -2.98 17.84
C LYS A 214 20.41 -1.63 17.13
N ALA A 215 21.52 -1.03 16.69
CA ALA A 215 21.49 0.21 15.91
C ALA A 215 20.74 0.01 14.58
N ARG A 216 20.94 -1.13 13.92
CA ARG A 216 20.24 -1.48 12.68
C ARG A 216 18.75 -1.70 12.91
N GLU A 217 18.37 -2.32 14.02
CA GLU A 217 16.97 -2.51 14.44
C GLU A 217 16.28 -1.16 14.67
N LEU A 218 16.91 -0.24 15.39
CA LEU A 218 16.35 1.10 15.63
C LEU A 218 16.12 1.86 14.32
N LEU A 219 17.14 1.90 13.44
CA LEU A 219 17.01 2.52 12.12
C LEU A 219 15.93 1.86 11.26
N PHE A 220 15.81 0.53 11.33
CA PHE A 220 14.75 -0.19 10.65
C PHE A 220 13.37 0.26 11.13
N HIS A 221 13.17 0.36 12.45
CA HIS A 221 11.90 0.81 13.03
C HIS A 221 11.56 2.24 12.63
N GLU A 222 12.54 3.15 12.70
CA GLU A 222 12.38 4.55 12.29
C GLU A 222 12.03 4.67 10.81
N LEU A 223 12.81 4.06 9.93
CA LEU A 223 12.57 4.13 8.49
C LEU A 223 11.27 3.45 8.07
N THR A 224 10.89 2.36 8.73
CA THR A 224 9.58 1.72 8.49
C THR A 224 8.44 2.66 8.88
N GLN A 225 8.57 3.42 9.96
CA GLN A 225 7.57 4.41 10.38
C GLN A 225 7.55 5.64 9.46
N VAL A 226 8.70 6.14 9.04
CA VAL A 226 8.79 7.22 8.03
C VAL A 226 8.11 6.79 6.73
N CYS A 227 8.34 5.55 6.29
CA CYS A 227 7.68 4.95 5.14
C CYS A 227 6.16 4.76 5.37
N LEU A 228 5.73 4.36 6.57
CA LEU A 228 4.32 4.16 6.94
C LEU A 228 3.49 5.46 6.94
N TRP A 229 4.04 6.51 7.55
CA TRP A 229 3.36 7.79 7.74
C TRP A 229 3.51 8.71 6.53
N GLY A 230 4.65 8.68 5.84
CA GLY A 230 4.89 9.43 4.60
C GLY A 230 4.54 10.91 4.76
N ASN A 231 3.55 11.39 4.01
CA ASN A 231 3.07 12.78 4.08
C ASN A 231 2.39 13.16 5.42
N ALA A 232 2.04 12.18 6.25
CA ALA A 232 1.52 12.38 7.60
C ALA A 232 2.60 12.27 8.68
N THR A 233 3.88 12.15 8.29
CA THR A 233 5.01 12.17 9.22
C THR A 233 5.00 13.51 9.95
N ASP A 234 4.83 13.48 11.26
CA ASP A 234 5.00 14.67 12.09
C ASP A 234 6.45 15.15 11.94
N LEU A 235 6.65 16.42 11.56
CA LEU A 235 7.98 17.02 11.44
C LEU A 235 8.78 16.87 12.75
N SER A 236 8.14 16.73 13.91
CA SER A 236 8.82 16.43 15.18
C SER A 236 9.59 15.09 15.17
N LEU A 237 9.19 14.12 14.32
CA LEU A 237 9.93 12.87 14.07
C LEU A 237 11.25 13.12 13.33
N LEU A 238 11.28 14.16 12.49
CA LEU A 238 12.40 14.48 11.63
C LEU A 238 13.33 15.52 12.30
N ILE A 239 12.76 16.52 12.98
CA ILE A 239 13.44 17.75 13.41
C ILE A 239 14.20 17.62 14.74
N ASN A 240 13.93 16.62 15.58
CA ASN A 240 14.52 16.53 16.93
C ASN A 240 15.59 15.43 17.08
N MET A 241 16.59 15.38 16.22
CA MET A 241 17.81 14.65 16.60
C MET A 241 19.02 15.53 16.37
N THR A 242 19.55 16.07 17.46
CA THR A 242 20.83 16.77 17.47
C THR A 242 21.98 15.76 17.24
N GLU A 243 23.18 16.23 16.90
CA GLU A 243 24.38 15.37 16.86
C GLU A 243 24.64 14.65 18.20
N GLU A 244 24.17 15.22 19.32
CA GLU A 244 24.17 14.58 20.64
C GLU A 244 23.12 13.46 20.74
N ASP A 245 21.96 13.56 20.10
CA ASP A 245 20.93 12.51 20.04
C ASP A 245 21.34 11.34 19.13
N ILE A 246 22.22 11.57 18.14
CA ILE A 246 22.83 10.50 17.35
C ILE A 246 23.84 9.69 18.17
N LYS A 247 24.60 10.36 19.05
CA LYS A 247 25.44 9.68 20.07
C LYS A 247 24.61 9.06 21.19
N ASN A 248 23.43 9.61 21.46
CA ASN A 248 22.47 9.14 22.48
C ASN A 248 21.31 8.32 21.88
N LEU A 249 21.46 7.78 20.66
CA LEU A 249 20.47 6.88 20.03
C LEU A 249 20.17 5.64 20.91
N GLN A 250 21.05 5.36 21.87
CA GLN A 250 20.88 4.32 22.88
C GLN A 250 20.01 4.71 24.09
N SER A 251 19.72 6.00 24.32
CA SER A 251 19.06 6.50 25.54
C SER A 251 17.77 7.31 25.33
N THR A 252 17.58 8.04 24.22
CA THR A 252 16.37 8.89 24.00
C THR A 252 15.54 8.58 22.75
N GLY A 253 16.10 7.90 21.73
CA GLY A 253 15.37 7.58 20.49
C GLY A 253 14.08 6.76 20.69
N GLY A 254 14.02 5.95 21.75
CA GLY A 254 12.86 5.12 22.07
C GLY A 254 11.60 5.91 22.48
N GLU A 255 11.72 7.11 23.06
CA GLU A 255 10.54 7.84 23.56
C GLU A 255 9.69 8.46 22.43
N HIS A 256 10.33 8.90 21.34
CA HIS A 256 9.66 9.46 20.16
C HIS A 256 9.06 8.38 19.26
N LEU A 257 9.80 7.30 19.00
CA LEU A 257 9.27 6.07 18.38
C LEU A 257 8.02 5.57 19.12
N ALA A 258 8.08 5.51 20.45
CA ALA A 258 6.96 5.06 21.28
C ALA A 258 5.73 6.00 21.20
N ALA A 259 5.89 7.28 20.85
CA ALA A 259 4.77 8.20 20.73
C ALA A 259 3.94 7.93 19.45
N THR A 260 4.59 7.63 18.33
CA THR A 260 3.91 7.32 17.05
C THR A 260 3.52 5.86 16.94
N GLU A 261 4.27 4.95 17.55
CA GLU A 261 3.89 3.54 17.67
C GLU A 261 2.55 3.35 18.42
N LYS A 262 2.20 4.27 19.35
CA LYS A 262 0.87 4.26 20.01
C LYS A 262 -0.29 4.37 19.03
N ASN A 263 -0.08 5.00 17.88
CA ASN A 263 -1.10 5.13 16.83
C ASN A 263 -1.06 3.97 15.82
N ILE A 264 -0.13 3.02 15.96
CA ILE A 264 -0.09 1.78 15.18
C ILE A 264 -0.90 0.72 15.92
N LEU A 265 -2.17 0.57 15.55
CA LEU A 265 -3.15 -0.25 16.28
C LEU A 265 -2.94 -1.75 16.12
N GLY A 266 -2.51 -2.18 14.93
CA GLY A 266 -2.05 -3.53 14.64
C GLY A 266 -0.59 -3.46 14.28
N ASN A 267 0.30 -3.93 15.16
CA ASN A 267 1.74 -3.65 15.06
C ASN A 267 2.56 -4.96 14.98
N HIS A 268 3.01 -5.30 13.78
CA HIS A 268 3.94 -6.40 13.50
C HIS A 268 5.36 -5.91 13.19
N LEU A 269 5.77 -4.71 13.61
CA LEU A 269 7.12 -4.17 13.35
C LEU A 269 8.24 -5.12 13.78
N ASP A 270 8.19 -5.64 15.03
CA ASP A 270 9.21 -6.58 15.52
C ASP A 270 9.26 -7.89 14.70
N ARG A 271 8.10 -8.36 14.23
CA ARG A 271 8.02 -9.56 13.37
C ARG A 271 8.63 -9.27 12.00
N LEU A 272 8.35 -8.09 11.46
CA LEU A 272 8.92 -7.64 10.20
C LEU A 272 10.44 -7.49 10.30
N TRP A 273 10.94 -6.90 11.39
CA TRP A 273 12.38 -6.81 11.64
C TRP A 273 13.02 -8.18 11.68
N LYS A 274 12.45 -9.14 12.42
CA LYS A 274 12.96 -10.53 12.46
C LYS A 274 13.01 -11.21 11.10
N LEU A 275 12.08 -10.88 10.20
CA LEU A 275 12.11 -11.38 8.82
C LEU A 275 13.24 -10.72 8.02
N VAL A 276 13.33 -9.39 8.09
CA VAL A 276 14.26 -8.59 7.28
C VAL A 276 15.71 -8.72 7.74
N CYS A 277 15.99 -8.72 9.04
CA CYS A 277 17.36 -8.74 9.58
C CYS A 277 18.12 -10.04 9.27
N ASN A 278 17.40 -11.11 8.96
CA ASN A 278 17.97 -12.41 8.59
C ASN A 278 18.25 -12.54 7.09
N MET A 279 17.82 -11.59 6.26
CA MET A 279 18.10 -11.59 4.83
C MET A 279 19.59 -11.31 4.60
N LYS A 280 20.18 -12.03 3.64
CA LYS A 280 21.60 -11.91 3.27
C LYS A 280 21.70 -11.86 1.75
N GLY A 281 21.25 -10.74 1.19
CA GLY A 281 20.96 -10.62 -0.23
C GLY A 281 19.56 -11.16 -0.56
N GLY A 282 19.12 -10.88 -1.79
CA GLY A 282 17.76 -11.16 -2.23
C GLY A 282 17.05 -9.90 -2.72
N ARG A 283 15.72 -9.99 -2.79
CA ARG A 283 14.82 -9.03 -3.42
C ARG A 283 13.69 -8.64 -2.47
N ILE A 284 13.47 -7.34 -2.30
CA ILE A 284 12.26 -6.79 -1.67
C ILE A 284 11.47 -5.99 -2.71
N ASP A 285 10.15 -6.11 -2.68
CA ASP A 285 9.25 -5.41 -3.59
C ASP A 285 8.42 -4.37 -2.84
N PHE A 286 8.36 -3.15 -3.36
CA PHE A 286 7.46 -2.10 -2.91
C PHE A 286 6.31 -1.97 -3.90
N VAL A 287 5.09 -2.26 -3.47
CA VAL A 287 3.87 -1.89 -4.21
C VAL A 287 3.45 -0.52 -3.73
N LEU A 288 3.78 0.48 -4.55
CA LEU A 288 3.76 1.89 -4.19
C LEU A 288 2.33 2.45 -4.05
N ASP A 289 2.19 3.46 -3.20
CA ASP A 289 0.99 4.31 -3.06
C ASP A 289 1.30 5.68 -3.70
N ASN A 290 1.54 6.72 -2.91
CA ASN A 290 1.61 8.10 -3.39
C ASN A 290 3.00 8.55 -3.87
N ALA A 291 3.02 9.38 -4.90
CA ALA A 291 4.16 10.17 -5.33
C ALA A 291 4.49 11.29 -4.33
N GLY A 292 5.55 12.04 -4.65
CA GLY A 292 6.02 13.15 -3.83
C GLY A 292 6.75 12.63 -2.59
N PHE A 293 6.41 13.16 -1.42
CA PHE A 293 7.21 12.93 -0.22
C PHE A 293 7.10 11.49 0.31
N GLU A 294 5.96 10.81 0.12
CA GLU A 294 5.84 9.38 0.44
C GLU A 294 6.78 8.52 -0.43
N LEU A 295 6.76 8.69 -1.75
CA LEU A 295 7.72 8.00 -2.64
C LEU A 295 9.17 8.31 -2.27
N TYR A 296 9.47 9.56 -1.91
CA TYR A 296 10.80 9.92 -1.42
C TYR A 296 11.18 9.14 -0.15
N CYS A 297 10.27 9.01 0.82
CA CYS A 297 10.47 8.18 2.01
C CYS A 297 10.68 6.70 1.67
N ASP A 298 9.93 6.15 0.72
CA ASP A 298 10.10 4.78 0.22
C ASP A 298 11.50 4.59 -0.36
N CYS A 299 12.00 5.55 -1.14
CA CYS A 299 13.35 5.55 -1.70
C CYS A 299 14.44 5.66 -0.62
N VAL A 300 14.26 6.50 0.41
CA VAL A 300 15.19 6.60 1.55
C VAL A 300 15.30 5.25 2.27
N TYR A 301 14.17 4.59 2.51
CA TYR A 301 14.15 3.30 3.17
C TYR A 301 14.80 2.20 2.30
N ALA A 302 14.48 2.16 1.01
CA ALA A 302 15.09 1.25 0.05
C ALA A 302 16.60 1.46 -0.10
N ASP A 303 17.07 2.70 0.02
CA ASP A 303 18.50 3.03 -0.08
C ASP A 303 19.25 2.45 1.12
N TRP A 304 18.71 2.63 2.32
CA TRP A 304 19.26 2.02 3.53
C TRP A 304 19.25 0.48 3.46
N LEU A 305 18.19 -0.15 2.92
CA LEU A 305 18.12 -1.60 2.74
C LEU A 305 19.25 -2.13 1.84
N ILE A 306 19.59 -1.41 0.76
CA ILE A 306 20.71 -1.74 -0.12
C ILE A 306 22.05 -1.48 0.59
N GLN A 307 22.23 -0.31 1.20
CA GLN A 307 23.50 0.08 1.84
C GLN A 307 23.85 -0.81 3.03
N SER A 308 22.86 -1.27 3.79
CA SER A 308 23.05 -2.18 4.93
C SER A 308 23.43 -3.62 4.52
N GLY A 309 23.36 -3.93 3.22
CA GLY A 309 23.64 -5.26 2.67
C GLY A 309 22.58 -6.31 3.01
N ILE A 310 21.40 -5.89 3.47
CA ILE A 310 20.27 -6.78 3.78
C ILE A 310 19.75 -7.41 2.49
N VAL A 311 19.62 -6.59 1.43
CA VAL A 311 19.18 -7.01 0.09
C VAL A 311 20.09 -6.44 -0.98
N ASN A 312 20.04 -7.07 -2.17
CA ASN A 312 20.83 -6.64 -3.33
C ASN A 312 19.96 -6.00 -4.41
N GLU A 313 18.65 -6.25 -4.36
CA GLU A 313 17.68 -5.79 -5.34
C GLU A 313 16.43 -5.27 -4.62
N ILE A 314 15.96 -4.09 -5.05
CA ILE A 314 14.65 -3.54 -4.70
C ILE A 314 13.87 -3.35 -5.99
N ARG A 315 12.61 -3.79 -5.99
CA ARG A 315 11.69 -3.51 -7.09
C ARG A 315 10.56 -2.60 -6.64
N PHE A 316 10.23 -1.64 -7.48
CA PHE A 316 9.17 -0.66 -7.23
C PHE A 316 8.06 -0.87 -8.25
N HIS A 317 6.86 -1.20 -7.77
CA HIS A 317 5.68 -1.41 -8.59
C HIS A 317 4.80 -0.18 -8.55
N GLY A 318 4.75 0.56 -9.65
CA GLY A 318 3.87 1.71 -9.81
C GLY A 318 2.70 1.47 -10.75
N LYS A 319 1.89 2.53 -10.93
CA LYS A 319 0.69 2.54 -11.75
C LYS A 319 1.03 2.95 -13.18
N ARG A 320 0.33 2.39 -14.17
CA ARG A 320 0.59 2.65 -15.60
C ARG A 320 0.19 4.06 -16.04
N PHE A 321 -0.82 4.61 -15.40
CA PHE A 321 -1.40 5.91 -15.71
C PHE A 321 -1.91 6.58 -14.43
N ALA A 322 -2.37 7.83 -14.55
CA ALA A 322 -2.92 8.62 -13.47
C ALA A 322 -3.99 7.84 -12.68
N TRP A 323 -3.69 7.51 -11.43
CA TRP A 323 -4.48 6.60 -10.60
C TRP A 323 -4.65 7.19 -9.21
N PHE A 324 -5.87 7.12 -8.67
CA PHE A 324 -6.18 7.54 -7.29
C PHE A 324 -5.57 8.88 -6.84
N VAL A 325 -5.55 9.86 -7.76
CA VAL A 325 -4.98 11.20 -7.59
C VAL A 325 -3.46 11.18 -7.50
N SER A 326 -2.90 10.67 -6.40
CA SER A 326 -1.49 10.84 -6.08
C SER A 326 -0.65 9.61 -6.35
N ASP A 327 -1.20 8.51 -6.85
CA ASP A 327 -0.41 7.29 -7.00
C ASP A 327 0.78 7.45 -7.95
N VAL A 328 1.87 6.76 -7.62
CA VAL A 328 3.13 6.79 -8.37
C VAL A 328 2.97 6.17 -9.75
N THR A 329 3.25 6.96 -10.78
CA THR A 329 3.46 6.50 -12.16
C THR A 329 4.93 6.59 -12.56
N ARG A 330 5.29 6.07 -13.74
CA ARG A 330 6.66 6.17 -14.26
C ARG A 330 7.12 7.62 -14.36
N LYS A 331 6.21 8.53 -14.75
CA LYS A 331 6.50 9.96 -14.86
C LYS A 331 6.88 10.56 -13.51
N ASP A 332 6.22 10.14 -12.43
CA ASP A 332 6.50 10.65 -11.08
C ASP A 332 7.85 10.14 -10.56
N TRP A 333 8.16 8.87 -10.83
CA TRP A 333 9.45 8.27 -10.51
C TRP A 333 10.61 9.00 -11.19
N ASP A 334 10.53 9.14 -12.52
CA ASP A 334 11.54 9.84 -13.30
C ASP A 334 11.62 11.32 -12.88
N TRP A 335 10.48 11.95 -12.60
CA TRP A 335 10.44 13.34 -12.14
C TRP A 335 11.15 13.51 -10.80
N LEU A 336 10.86 12.69 -9.79
CA LEU A 336 11.50 12.78 -8.47
C LEU A 336 13.03 12.72 -8.58
N LEU A 337 13.57 11.70 -9.25
CA LEU A 337 15.00 11.50 -9.39
C LEU A 337 15.68 12.62 -10.20
N ASN A 338 15.00 13.17 -11.20
CA ASN A 338 15.51 14.31 -11.96
C ASN A 338 15.44 15.61 -11.16
N SER A 339 14.35 15.84 -10.43
CA SER A 339 14.14 17.04 -9.62
C SER A 339 15.12 17.14 -8.45
N MET A 340 15.54 16.01 -7.86
CA MET A 340 16.59 16.00 -6.84
C MET A 340 17.95 16.49 -7.37
N LEU A 341 18.23 16.26 -8.67
CA LEU A 341 19.52 16.59 -9.28
C LEU A 341 19.54 17.96 -9.97
N TYR A 342 18.47 18.26 -10.70
CA TYR A 342 18.41 19.36 -11.65
C TYR A 342 17.25 20.31 -11.35
N GLY A 343 16.39 19.97 -10.38
CA GLY A 343 15.24 20.78 -10.02
C GLY A 343 15.64 22.05 -9.28
N SER A 344 14.75 23.04 -9.35
CA SER A 344 14.83 24.29 -8.58
C SER A 344 13.62 24.45 -7.65
N LEU A 345 13.15 23.33 -7.10
CA LEU A 345 11.89 23.25 -6.33
C LEU A 345 11.97 23.95 -4.97
N PHE A 346 13.18 24.09 -4.41
CA PHE A 346 13.40 24.61 -3.07
C PHE A 346 14.22 25.90 -3.12
N PRO A 347 13.59 27.05 -3.45
CA PRO A 347 14.31 28.31 -3.69
C PRO A 347 14.99 28.89 -2.43
N GLN A 348 14.63 28.40 -1.24
CA GLN A 348 15.19 28.84 0.04
C GLN A 348 16.22 27.85 0.61
N ALA A 349 16.56 26.79 -0.13
CA ALA A 349 17.52 25.80 0.32
C ALA A 349 18.95 26.35 0.30
N THR A 350 19.74 25.98 1.30
CA THR A 350 21.18 26.25 1.34
C THR A 350 21.95 25.37 0.36
N ASP A 351 23.17 25.78 -0.01
CA ASP A 351 24.02 24.98 -0.90
C ASP A 351 24.30 23.58 -0.35
N ALA A 352 24.44 23.45 0.98
CA ALA A 352 24.66 22.17 1.65
C ALA A 352 23.44 21.24 1.55
N GLU A 353 22.24 21.77 1.77
CA GLU A 353 20.98 21.02 1.62
C GLU A 353 20.80 20.54 0.18
N VAL A 354 21.00 21.42 -0.80
CA VAL A 354 20.94 21.06 -2.23
C VAL A 354 21.98 19.99 -2.57
N GLN A 355 23.20 20.10 -2.04
CA GLN A 355 24.26 19.13 -2.28
C GLN A 355 23.92 17.76 -1.67
N SER A 356 23.37 17.71 -0.46
CA SER A 356 22.96 16.46 0.20
C SER A 356 21.90 15.71 -0.62
N LEU A 357 20.90 16.45 -1.13
CA LEU A 357 19.84 15.89 -1.97
C LEU A 357 20.41 15.37 -3.30
N LYS A 358 21.36 16.09 -3.89
CA LYS A 358 22.05 15.67 -5.12
C LYS A 358 22.86 14.40 -4.92
N GLN A 359 23.56 14.24 -3.80
CA GLN A 359 24.33 13.02 -3.51
C GLN A 359 23.42 11.80 -3.48
N MET A 360 22.27 11.87 -2.80
CA MET A 360 21.29 10.79 -2.78
C MET A 360 20.72 10.52 -4.17
N GLY A 361 20.30 11.56 -4.90
CA GLY A 361 19.76 11.41 -6.25
C GLY A 361 20.75 10.74 -7.22
N LEU A 362 22.05 11.05 -7.11
CA LEU A 362 23.09 10.41 -7.92
C LEU A 362 23.24 8.93 -7.57
N ARG A 363 23.25 8.61 -6.27
CA ARG A 363 23.34 7.22 -5.79
C ARG A 363 22.13 6.39 -6.24
N TRP A 364 20.92 6.94 -6.15
CA TRP A 364 19.70 6.25 -6.55
C TRP A 364 19.64 5.98 -8.05
N LYS A 365 20.03 6.97 -8.89
CA LYS A 365 20.18 6.73 -10.33
C LYS A 365 21.24 5.69 -10.67
N GLU A 366 22.30 5.61 -9.87
CA GLU A 366 23.32 4.57 -10.02
C GLU A 366 22.78 3.19 -9.66
N TYR A 367 21.90 3.07 -8.66
CA TYR A 367 21.19 1.81 -8.38
C TYR A 367 20.30 1.38 -9.55
N GLU A 368 19.56 2.31 -10.16
CA GLU A 368 18.78 2.02 -11.37
C GLU A 368 19.69 1.52 -12.51
N ARG A 369 20.80 2.23 -12.76
CA ARG A 369 21.75 1.87 -13.82
C ARG A 369 22.37 0.49 -13.60
N LYS A 370 22.59 0.10 -12.34
CA LYS A 370 23.14 -1.21 -11.95
C LYS A 370 22.08 -2.32 -11.86
N GLY A 371 20.79 -2.00 -11.98
CA GLY A 371 19.70 -2.95 -11.78
C GLY A 371 19.50 -3.35 -10.32
N GLN A 372 20.05 -2.59 -9.36
CA GLN A 372 19.78 -2.79 -7.94
C GLN A 372 18.41 -2.21 -7.56
N TRP A 373 18.00 -1.13 -8.22
CA TRP A 373 16.63 -0.63 -8.17
C TRP A 373 15.98 -0.84 -9.53
N ILE A 374 14.76 -1.37 -9.54
CA ILE A 374 14.02 -1.62 -10.77
C ILE A 374 12.60 -1.06 -10.60
N TYR A 375 12.24 -0.07 -11.40
CA TYR A 375 10.86 0.42 -11.47
C TYR A 375 10.08 -0.34 -12.55
N GLU A 376 8.95 -0.93 -12.16
CA GLU A 376 8.12 -1.77 -13.01
C GLU A 376 6.63 -1.38 -12.90
N GLN A 377 5.87 -1.73 -13.93
CA GLN A 377 4.44 -1.48 -13.99
C GLN A 377 3.74 -2.72 -14.54
N HIS A 378 2.59 -3.05 -13.98
CA HIS A 378 1.74 -4.13 -14.45
C HIS A 378 0.29 -3.66 -14.58
N PRO A 379 -0.45 -4.02 -15.65
CA PRO A 379 -1.84 -3.60 -15.83
C PRO A 379 -2.76 -3.93 -14.64
N PHE A 380 -2.51 -5.06 -13.98
CA PHE A 380 -3.29 -5.53 -12.83
C PHE A 380 -3.41 -4.50 -11.71
N TRP A 381 -2.37 -3.70 -11.44
CA TRP A 381 -2.39 -2.68 -10.38
C TRP A 381 -3.51 -1.64 -10.58
N CYS A 382 -3.88 -1.37 -11.84
CA CYS A 382 -4.90 -0.40 -12.24
C CYS A 382 -6.25 -1.05 -12.63
N THR A 383 -6.51 -2.28 -12.18
CA THR A 383 -7.82 -2.97 -12.38
C THR A 383 -8.77 -2.81 -11.19
N GLY A 384 -10.03 -3.21 -11.38
CA GLY A 384 -11.05 -3.30 -10.33
C GLY A 384 -10.91 -4.53 -9.43
N TYR A 385 -10.06 -5.50 -9.80
CA TYR A 385 -9.81 -6.69 -9.01
C TYR A 385 -9.08 -6.38 -7.69
N THR A 386 -9.41 -7.17 -6.68
CA THR A 386 -8.66 -7.28 -5.43
C THR A 386 -7.44 -8.17 -5.64
N PHE A 387 -6.50 -8.14 -4.70
CA PHE A 387 -5.30 -8.96 -4.78
C PHE A 387 -5.56 -10.45 -4.49
N TRP A 388 -6.77 -10.80 -4.04
CA TRP A 388 -7.22 -12.20 -3.99
C TRP A 388 -7.30 -12.84 -5.39
N SER A 389 -7.43 -12.03 -6.44
CA SER A 389 -7.55 -12.53 -7.81
C SER A 389 -6.22 -12.57 -8.56
N ILE A 390 -5.09 -12.18 -7.93
CA ILE A 390 -3.82 -11.99 -8.66
C ILE A 390 -3.34 -13.28 -9.34
N SER A 391 -3.41 -14.43 -8.66
CA SER A 391 -2.97 -15.70 -9.22
C SER A 391 -3.85 -16.18 -10.39
N GLN A 392 -5.12 -15.78 -10.41
CA GLN A 392 -6.08 -16.19 -11.45
C GLN A 392 -6.11 -15.24 -12.64
N GLU A 393 -5.99 -13.94 -12.40
CA GLU A 393 -6.18 -12.89 -13.41
C GLU A 393 -4.85 -12.30 -13.91
N ALA A 394 -3.76 -12.46 -13.15
CA ALA A 394 -2.41 -12.05 -13.51
C ALA A 394 -1.37 -13.09 -13.00
N PRO A 395 -1.44 -14.35 -13.47
CA PRO A 395 -0.58 -15.44 -13.00
C PRO A 395 0.91 -15.15 -13.20
N ASP A 396 1.26 -14.41 -14.25
CA ASP A 396 2.61 -13.92 -14.52
C ASP A 396 3.10 -12.96 -13.43
N LEU A 397 2.26 -12.01 -13.00
CA LEU A 397 2.56 -11.13 -11.87
C LEU A 397 2.66 -11.91 -10.56
N PHE A 398 1.78 -12.89 -10.31
CA PHE A 398 1.88 -13.71 -9.10
C PHE A 398 3.18 -14.51 -9.04
N LEU A 399 3.56 -15.19 -10.14
CA LEU A 399 4.85 -15.89 -10.24
C LEU A 399 6.02 -14.92 -10.03
N HIS A 400 5.92 -13.73 -10.60
CA HIS A 400 6.95 -12.71 -10.46
C HIS A 400 7.13 -12.22 -9.02
N LEU A 401 6.05 -12.10 -8.25
CA LEU A 401 6.09 -11.75 -6.83
C LEU A 401 6.48 -12.93 -5.93
N ALA A 402 6.21 -14.17 -6.34
CA ALA A 402 6.60 -15.38 -5.61
C ALA A 402 8.12 -15.51 -5.43
N ASP A 403 8.91 -14.89 -6.33
CA ASP A 403 10.37 -14.79 -6.24
C ASP A 403 10.86 -13.73 -5.22
N SER A 404 9.96 -12.93 -4.65
CA SER A 404 10.30 -11.90 -3.67
C SER A 404 10.52 -12.49 -2.28
N ASN A 405 11.51 -11.96 -1.55
CA ASN A 405 11.71 -12.31 -0.15
C ASN A 405 10.71 -11.59 0.77
N LEU A 406 10.14 -10.47 0.32
CA LEU A 406 9.10 -9.72 1.01
C LEU A 406 8.48 -8.70 0.06
N VAL A 407 7.14 -8.66 0.01
CA VAL A 407 6.38 -7.63 -0.70
C VAL A 407 5.76 -6.65 0.30
N MET A 408 6.20 -5.39 0.24
CA MET A 408 5.70 -4.26 1.03
C MET A 408 4.61 -3.51 0.28
N PHE A 409 3.37 -3.63 0.74
CA PHE A 409 2.22 -2.91 0.20
C PHE A 409 2.01 -1.60 0.95
N LYS A 410 2.21 -0.47 0.26
CA LYS A 410 2.06 0.88 0.83
C LYS A 410 0.62 1.36 0.78
N GLY A 411 0.16 2.04 1.82
CA GLY A 411 -1.02 2.90 1.78
C GLY A 411 -2.37 2.18 1.83
N ASP A 412 -3.43 3.00 1.79
CA ASP A 412 -4.80 2.57 2.07
C ASP A 412 -5.42 1.75 0.93
N LEU A 413 -5.20 2.15 -0.33
CA LEU A 413 -5.77 1.44 -1.47
C LEU A 413 -5.21 0.01 -1.59
N ASN A 414 -3.90 -0.16 -1.43
CA ASN A 414 -3.30 -1.49 -1.46
C ASN A 414 -3.83 -2.36 -0.31
N HIS A 415 -4.03 -1.81 0.90
CA HIS A 415 -4.65 -2.54 2.00
C HIS A 415 -6.10 -2.94 1.70
N ARG A 416 -6.90 -2.03 1.11
CA ARG A 416 -8.27 -2.34 0.67
C ARG A 416 -8.27 -3.45 -0.39
N LYS A 417 -7.35 -3.42 -1.36
CA LYS A 417 -7.18 -4.48 -2.35
C LYS A 417 -6.71 -5.81 -1.74
N LEU A 418 -5.84 -5.78 -0.73
CA LEU A 418 -5.43 -6.97 0.03
C LEU A 418 -6.61 -7.60 0.77
N THR A 419 -7.44 -6.77 1.41
CA THR A 419 -8.49 -7.20 2.36
C THR A 419 -9.90 -7.23 1.77
N TYR A 420 -10.01 -7.15 0.44
CA TYR A 420 -11.27 -7.16 -0.31
C TYR A 420 -12.23 -5.98 -0.05
N ASP A 421 -11.79 -4.92 0.63
CA ASP A 421 -12.58 -3.70 0.90
C ASP A 421 -13.99 -4.00 1.46
N CYS A 422 -14.05 -4.84 2.50
CA CYS A 422 -15.30 -5.37 3.03
C CYS A 422 -15.43 -5.20 4.55
N GLN A 423 -16.63 -5.45 5.07
CA GLN A 423 -16.99 -5.32 6.49
C GLN A 423 -16.49 -6.51 7.32
N ALA A 424 -15.23 -6.90 7.14
CA ALA A 424 -14.59 -7.89 8.00
C ALA A 424 -14.53 -7.36 9.44
N PRO A 425 -14.73 -8.22 10.47
CA PRO A 425 -14.46 -7.83 11.85
C PRO A 425 -13.04 -7.30 12.03
N SER A 426 -12.87 -6.28 12.87
CA SER A 426 -11.57 -5.61 13.06
C SER A 426 -10.49 -6.53 13.59
N ASP A 427 -10.86 -7.54 14.38
CA ASP A 427 -9.98 -8.54 14.95
C ASP A 427 -9.68 -9.71 13.99
N THR A 428 -10.20 -9.68 12.76
CA THR A 428 -9.89 -10.69 11.74
C THR A 428 -8.38 -10.77 11.53
N PRO A 429 -7.74 -11.94 11.74
CA PRO A 429 -6.34 -12.15 11.44
C PRO A 429 -5.98 -11.80 10.00
N PHE A 430 -4.85 -11.11 9.83
CA PHE A 430 -4.42 -10.60 8.53
C PHE A 430 -4.30 -11.70 7.45
N ASP A 431 -3.75 -12.86 7.81
CA ASP A 431 -3.63 -14.02 6.90
C ASP A 431 -5.00 -14.47 6.34
N MET A 432 -6.06 -14.40 7.16
CA MET A 432 -7.41 -14.72 6.68
C MET A 432 -7.99 -13.60 5.82
N ALA A 433 -7.68 -12.33 6.15
CA ALA A 433 -8.18 -11.18 5.40
C ALA A 433 -7.58 -11.08 4.00
N ILE A 434 -6.33 -11.53 3.79
CA ILE A 434 -5.67 -11.50 2.48
C ILE A 434 -5.85 -12.77 1.65
N GLY A 435 -6.51 -13.79 2.21
CA GLY A 435 -6.98 -14.98 1.51
C GLY A 435 -5.87 -15.70 0.72
N PRO A 436 -5.98 -15.81 -0.63
CA PRO A 436 -4.99 -16.48 -1.48
C PRO A 436 -3.54 -16.04 -1.24
N LEU A 437 -3.29 -14.76 -0.97
CA LEU A 437 -1.94 -14.25 -0.73
C LEU A 437 -1.31 -14.70 0.60
N ALA A 438 -2.05 -15.36 1.48
CA ALA A 438 -1.50 -16.03 2.66
C ALA A 438 -1.46 -17.56 2.54
N SER A 439 -2.17 -18.14 1.56
CA SER A 439 -2.53 -19.56 1.60
C SER A 439 -2.31 -20.34 0.30
N GLU A 440 -2.09 -19.66 -0.83
CA GLU A 440 -1.69 -20.32 -2.08
C GLU A 440 -0.20 -20.66 -2.06
N ASP A 441 0.15 -21.80 -2.66
CA ASP A 441 1.53 -22.25 -2.78
C ASP A 441 2.34 -21.21 -3.59
N GLY A 442 3.49 -20.82 -3.05
CA GLY A 442 4.38 -19.82 -3.64
C GLY A 442 4.00 -18.37 -3.30
N ALA A 443 2.94 -18.13 -2.52
CA ALA A 443 2.65 -16.78 -2.03
C ALA A 443 3.84 -16.24 -1.20
N PRO A 444 4.39 -15.05 -1.54
CA PRO A 444 5.53 -14.50 -0.81
C PRO A 444 5.11 -13.98 0.57
N PRO A 445 6.05 -13.74 1.50
CA PRO A 445 5.77 -12.92 2.67
C PRO A 445 5.27 -11.54 2.24
N VAL A 446 4.20 -11.05 2.87
CA VAL A 446 3.61 -9.75 2.55
C VAL A 446 3.39 -8.91 3.79
N VAL A 447 3.74 -7.63 3.71
CA VAL A 447 3.43 -6.66 4.77
C VAL A 447 2.58 -5.53 4.20
N SER A 448 1.54 -5.16 4.94
CA SER A 448 0.79 -3.93 4.68
C SER A 448 1.25 -2.83 5.62
N LEU A 449 1.79 -1.74 5.06
CA LEU A 449 2.14 -0.50 5.75
C LEU A 449 1.08 0.54 5.44
N ARG A 450 0.08 0.66 6.32
CA ARG A 450 -1.15 1.39 6.01
C ARG A 450 -1.51 2.39 7.09
N THR A 451 -1.52 3.66 6.72
CA THR A 451 -2.30 4.69 7.44
C THR A 451 -3.79 4.48 7.13
N ILE A 452 -4.65 4.42 8.15
CA ILE A 452 -6.06 4.04 8.05
C ILE A 452 -6.90 5.22 7.52
N LYS A 453 -7.42 5.08 6.29
CA LYS A 453 -8.19 6.11 5.56
C LYS A 453 -9.50 5.56 4.95
N SER A 454 -9.96 4.39 5.40
CA SER A 454 -11.19 3.73 4.93
C SER A 454 -11.81 2.82 5.99
N ASP A 455 -13.10 2.50 5.81
CA ASP A 455 -13.90 1.74 6.79
C ASP A 455 -13.35 0.34 7.08
N VAL A 456 -12.72 -0.32 6.10
CA VAL A 456 -12.13 -1.65 6.31
C VAL A 456 -10.95 -1.55 7.28
N VAL A 457 -10.98 -2.33 8.35
CA VAL A 457 -9.88 -2.51 9.30
C VAL A 457 -9.84 -3.97 9.69
N VAL A 458 -8.66 -4.56 9.73
CA VAL A 458 -8.39 -5.95 10.17
C VAL A 458 -7.11 -5.97 11.00
N GLY A 459 -6.87 -7.05 11.74
CA GLY A 459 -5.68 -7.19 12.58
C GLY A 459 -5.60 -6.23 13.78
N VAL A 460 -6.72 -5.61 14.18
CA VAL A 460 -6.83 -4.72 15.33
C VAL A 460 -7.73 -5.37 16.39
N PRO A 461 -7.30 -5.47 17.66
CA PRO A 461 -8.12 -6.05 18.72
C PRO A 461 -9.53 -5.42 18.80
N GLY A 462 -10.55 -6.27 18.94
CA GLY A 462 -11.96 -5.84 18.87
C GLY A 462 -12.35 -4.86 19.99
N ASP A 463 -11.73 -4.97 21.16
CA ASP A 463 -11.88 -4.04 22.28
C ASP A 463 -11.29 -2.65 21.97
N VAL A 464 -10.11 -2.59 21.36
CA VAL A 464 -9.49 -1.33 20.89
C VAL A 464 -10.38 -0.66 19.84
N SER A 465 -10.83 -1.42 18.84
CA SER A 465 -11.73 -0.90 17.80
C SER A 465 -13.04 -0.38 18.40
N SER A 466 -13.68 -1.14 19.30
CA SER A 466 -14.95 -0.75 19.93
C SER A 466 -14.80 0.49 20.81
N LYS A 467 -13.66 0.64 21.48
CA LYS A 467 -13.34 1.84 22.25
C LYS A 467 -13.24 3.06 21.34
N LEU A 468 -12.46 2.98 20.25
CA LEU A 468 -12.31 4.07 19.28
C LEU A 468 -13.64 4.42 18.59
N ASP A 469 -14.51 3.44 18.34
CA ASP A 469 -15.85 3.69 17.79
C ASP A 469 -16.72 4.56 18.71
N ASN A 470 -16.56 4.43 20.02
CA ASN A 470 -17.30 5.21 21.01
C ASN A 470 -16.64 6.57 21.28
N GLU A 471 -15.31 6.63 21.33
CA GLU A 471 -14.56 7.81 21.78
C GLU A 471 -14.18 8.76 20.65
N GLU A 472 -13.89 8.23 19.44
CA GLU A 472 -13.40 9.00 18.29
C GLU A 472 -14.18 8.66 17.00
N PRO A 473 -15.44 9.10 16.85
CA PRO A 473 -16.21 8.90 15.62
C PRO A 473 -15.43 9.37 14.39
N GLY A 474 -15.28 8.48 13.40
CA GLY A 474 -14.51 8.77 12.18
C GLY A 474 -13.02 8.43 12.25
N TRP A 475 -12.52 7.80 13.33
CA TRP A 475 -11.11 7.41 13.45
C TRP A 475 -10.60 6.58 12.24
N ARG A 476 -11.45 5.72 11.66
CA ARG A 476 -11.14 4.87 10.49
C ARG A 476 -10.89 5.65 9.18
N ILE A 477 -11.24 6.92 9.12
CA ILE A 477 -11.06 7.75 7.93
C ILE A 477 -10.23 9.01 8.20
N SER A 478 -9.68 9.11 9.42
CA SER A 478 -8.95 10.28 9.88
C SER A 478 -7.51 10.37 9.36
N GLY A 479 -6.90 9.23 9.03
CA GLY A 479 -5.46 9.14 8.77
C GLY A 479 -4.57 9.29 10.02
N LYS A 480 -5.16 9.34 11.23
CA LYS A 480 -4.44 9.46 12.52
C LYS A 480 -3.81 8.14 12.96
N TYR A 481 -4.43 7.03 12.61
CA TYR A 481 -4.03 5.68 13.03
C TYR A 481 -3.44 4.89 11.87
N ALA A 482 -2.68 3.86 12.18
CA ALA A 482 -2.04 2.99 11.21
C ALA A 482 -2.08 1.52 11.64
N VAL A 483 -1.77 0.63 10.69
CA VAL A 483 -1.45 -0.77 10.93
C VAL A 483 -0.19 -1.16 10.15
N VAL A 484 0.61 -2.03 10.77
CA VAL A 484 1.73 -2.76 10.18
C VAL A 484 1.40 -4.23 10.34
N LEU A 485 0.92 -4.87 9.27
CA LEU A 485 0.46 -6.26 9.33
C LEU A 485 1.28 -7.13 8.40
N LEU A 486 2.06 -8.05 8.97
CA LEU A 486 2.81 -9.09 8.27
C LEU A 486 2.02 -10.42 8.20
N SER A 487 2.00 -11.01 7.00
CA SER A 487 1.69 -12.42 6.72
C SER A 487 2.97 -13.10 6.21
N ASP A 488 3.23 -14.31 6.71
CA ASP A 488 4.45 -15.07 6.35
C ASP A 488 4.35 -15.73 4.96
N GLY A 489 3.15 -15.81 4.38
CA GLY A 489 2.89 -16.46 3.10
C GLY A 489 3.23 -17.96 3.10
N LEU A 490 3.47 -18.52 1.91
CA LEU A 490 3.97 -19.88 1.70
C LEU A 490 5.13 -19.90 0.68
N PRO A 491 6.22 -19.16 0.94
CA PRO A 491 7.34 -19.06 0.01
C PRO A 491 8.02 -20.41 -0.22
N GLY A 492 8.60 -20.58 -1.41
CA GLY A 492 9.38 -21.77 -1.77
C GLY A 492 8.56 -23.03 -2.08
N LYS A 493 7.24 -23.00 -1.91
CA LYS A 493 6.37 -24.04 -2.46
C LYS A 493 6.17 -23.83 -3.96
N PRO A 494 6.27 -24.88 -4.79
CA PRO A 494 6.01 -24.75 -6.22
C PRO A 494 4.59 -24.25 -6.50
N VAL A 495 4.45 -23.16 -7.24
CA VAL A 495 3.15 -22.64 -7.66
C VAL A 495 2.49 -23.66 -8.59
N SER A 496 1.29 -24.11 -8.22
CA SER A 496 0.45 -24.95 -9.07
C SER A 496 -0.86 -24.24 -9.36
N PHE A 497 -1.03 -23.78 -10.60
CA PHE A 497 -2.33 -23.36 -11.09
C PHE A 497 -3.12 -24.65 -11.38
N GLY A 498 -3.95 -25.08 -10.43
CA GLY A 498 -4.83 -26.22 -10.64
C GLY A 498 -5.66 -26.03 -11.91
N GLN A 499 -5.84 -27.10 -12.70
CA GLN A 499 -6.83 -27.13 -13.78
C GLN A 499 -8.22 -27.05 -13.13
N GLN A 500 -8.77 -25.84 -12.99
CA GLN A 500 -10.16 -25.63 -12.58
C GLN A 500 -11.10 -25.53 -13.78
#